data_AF-A0A1Y5ETU7-F1
#
_entry.id   AF-A0A1Y5ETU7-F1
#
_cell.length_a   1.000
_cell.length_b   1.000
_cell.length_c   1.000
_cell.angle_alpha   90.00
_cell.angle_beta   90.00
_cell.angle_gamma   90.00
#
_symmetry.space_group_name_H-M   'P 1'
#
loop_
_entity.id
_entity.type
_entity.pdbx_description
1 polymer ?
#
loop_
_entity_poly.entity_id
_entity_poly.type
_entity_poly.pdbx_seq_one_letter_code
_entity_poly.pdbx_strand_id
1 'polypeptide(L)'
;MYQYDKYDQAMIDQRVAQYRDQTRRYLAGELNEEQFRPLRLQNGLYVQIHAPMLRMAVPYGLMSSTQIRKIADVSRKYDKGYVHFTTRQNFQLNWPALETVP
;
A
#
# COMPACT_ATOMS: atom_id res chain seq x y z
N MET A 1 15.84 3.45 -15.62
CA MET A 1 14.76 3.40 -14.61
C MET A 1 14.18 4.78 -14.50
N TYR A 2 12.86 4.92 -14.49
CA TYR A 2 12.22 6.24 -14.37
C TYR A 2 12.66 6.90 -13.07
N GLN A 3 13.16 8.13 -13.16
CA GLN A 3 13.51 8.94 -12.00
C GLN A 3 12.35 9.86 -11.70
N TYR A 4 11.84 9.78 -10.48
CA TYR A 4 10.74 10.61 -10.02
C TYR A 4 11.23 12.04 -9.90
N ASP A 5 10.48 12.97 -10.47
CA ASP A 5 10.71 14.38 -10.27
C ASP A 5 9.92 14.92 -9.06
N LYS A 6 10.02 16.22 -8.84
CA LYS A 6 9.32 16.91 -7.74
C LYS A 6 7.79 16.89 -7.89
N TYR A 7 7.28 16.87 -9.11
CA TYR A 7 5.85 16.82 -9.39
C TYR A 7 5.30 15.41 -9.14
N ASP A 8 6.02 14.37 -9.56
CA ASP A 8 5.68 12.99 -9.26
C ASP A 8 5.62 12.73 -7.76
N GLN A 9 6.63 13.20 -7.03
CA GLN A 9 6.68 13.06 -5.57
C GLN A 9 5.52 13.81 -4.90
N ALA A 10 5.25 15.06 -5.32
CA ALA A 10 4.13 15.82 -4.78
C ALA A 10 2.78 15.15 -5.04
N MET A 11 2.58 14.55 -6.23
CA MET A 11 1.37 13.80 -6.55
C MET A 11 1.23 12.55 -5.66
N ILE A 12 2.31 11.83 -5.40
CA ILE A 12 2.30 10.68 -4.48
C ILE A 12 1.94 11.14 -3.06
N ASP A 13 2.58 12.20 -2.56
CA ASP A 13 2.36 12.70 -1.21
C ASP A 13 0.90 13.13 -1.00
N GLN A 14 0.30 13.78 -2.00
CA GLN A 14 -1.12 14.14 -1.98
C GLN A 14 -2.04 12.92 -1.94
N ARG A 15 -1.74 11.87 -2.73
CA ARG A 15 -2.50 10.61 -2.69
C ARG A 15 -2.38 9.89 -1.36
N VAL A 16 -1.19 9.88 -0.76
CA VAL A 16 -0.96 9.30 0.57
C VAL A 16 -1.77 10.06 1.62
N ALA A 17 -1.72 11.39 1.61
CA ALA A 17 -2.48 12.22 2.54
C ALA A 17 -4.00 12.00 2.39
N GLN A 18 -4.49 11.93 1.16
CA GLN A 18 -5.89 11.66 0.87
C GLN A 18 -6.33 10.30 1.42
N TYR A 19 -5.59 9.23 1.11
CA TYR A 19 -5.97 7.88 1.54
C TYR A 19 -5.83 7.72 3.06
N ARG A 20 -4.88 8.41 3.71
CA ARG A 20 -4.75 8.44 5.18
C ARG A 20 -6.00 9.02 5.86
N ASP A 21 -6.52 10.14 5.37
CA ASP A 21 -7.76 10.69 5.93
C ASP A 21 -8.95 9.75 5.70
N GLN A 22 -9.04 9.11 4.54
CA GLN A 22 -10.08 8.11 4.27
C GLN A 22 -10.03 6.93 5.25
N THR A 23 -8.84 6.38 5.51
CA THR A 23 -8.66 5.32 6.53
C THR A 23 -9.01 5.83 7.93
N ARG A 24 -8.56 7.03 8.32
CA ARG A 24 -8.90 7.64 9.61
C ARG A 24 -10.42 7.72 9.80
N ARG A 25 -11.14 8.23 8.80
CA ARG A 25 -12.61 8.38 8.82
C ARG A 25 -13.32 7.04 8.93
N TYR A 26 -12.83 6.01 8.24
CA TYR A 26 -13.36 4.65 8.37
C TYR A 26 -13.16 4.12 9.80
N LEU A 27 -11.96 4.25 10.36
CA LEU A 27 -11.67 3.82 11.74
C LEU A 27 -12.46 4.61 12.79
N ALA A 28 -12.81 5.86 12.51
CA ALA A 28 -13.68 6.69 13.33
C ALA A 28 -15.18 6.40 13.17
N GLY A 29 -15.57 5.52 12.23
CA GLY A 29 -16.98 5.23 11.91
C GLY A 29 -17.68 6.30 11.07
N GLU A 30 -16.95 7.31 10.59
CA GLU A 30 -17.46 8.38 9.70
C GLU A 30 -17.64 7.89 8.24
N LEU A 31 -16.98 6.78 7.87
CA LEU A 31 -17.18 6.07 6.61
C LEU A 31 -17.60 4.62 6.91
N ASN A 32 -18.65 4.15 6.24
CA ASN A 32 -19.06 2.75 6.35
C ASN A 32 -18.25 1.84 5.39
N GLU A 33 -18.39 0.51 5.53
CA GLU A 33 -17.65 -0.45 4.70
C GLU A 33 -17.96 -0.32 3.21
N GLU A 34 -19.20 -0.05 2.82
CA GLU A 34 -19.58 0.10 1.41
C GLU A 34 -18.91 1.31 0.76
N GLN A 35 -18.79 2.40 1.49
CA GLN A 35 -18.09 3.62 1.07
C GLN A 35 -16.57 3.44 1.07
N PHE A 36 -16.02 2.74 2.06
CA PHE A 36 -14.58 2.54 2.18
C PHE A 36 -14.03 1.50 1.20
N ARG A 37 -14.81 0.46 0.89
CA ARG A 37 -14.43 -0.63 -0.03
C ARG A 37 -13.83 -0.15 -1.35
N PRO A 38 -14.46 0.74 -2.16
CA PRO A 38 -13.85 1.20 -3.40
C PRO A 38 -12.55 1.99 -3.17
N LEU A 39 -12.46 2.78 -2.10
CA LEU A 39 -11.28 3.60 -1.76
C LEU A 39 -10.06 2.72 -1.45
N ARG A 40 -10.24 1.71 -0.59
CA ARG A 40 -9.16 0.79 -0.23
C ARG A 40 -8.72 -0.08 -1.39
N LEU A 41 -9.66 -0.53 -2.24
CA LEU A 41 -9.34 -1.36 -3.41
C LEU A 41 -8.55 -0.58 -4.47
N GLN A 42 -8.87 0.70 -4.69
CA GLN A 42 -8.09 1.57 -5.59
C GLN A 42 -6.65 1.79 -5.10
N ASN A 43 -6.43 1.74 -3.78
CA ASN A 43 -5.11 1.82 -3.16
C ASN A 43 -4.46 0.45 -2.90
N GLY A 44 -5.02 -0.63 -3.44
CA GLY A 44 -4.43 -1.96 -3.38
C GLY A 44 -4.60 -2.68 -2.04
N LEU A 45 -5.48 -2.22 -1.15
CA LEU A 45 -5.76 -2.83 0.15
C LEU A 45 -7.01 -3.71 0.11
N TYR A 46 -6.80 -5.00 0.35
CA TYR A 46 -7.82 -6.05 0.36
C TYR A 46 -7.97 -6.59 1.77
N VAL A 47 -9.12 -6.39 2.41
CA VAL A 47 -9.41 -7.05 3.69
C VAL A 47 -9.82 -8.50 3.41
N GLN A 48 -8.99 -9.45 3.82
CA GLN A 48 -9.30 -10.89 3.76
C GLN A 48 -9.82 -11.38 5.11
N ILE A 49 -10.23 -12.64 5.19
CA ILE A 49 -10.79 -13.25 6.40
C ILE A 49 -9.80 -13.16 7.59
N HIS A 50 -8.52 -13.37 7.35
CA HIS A 50 -7.52 -13.47 8.42
C HIS A 50 -6.74 -12.17 8.66
N ALA A 51 -6.48 -11.40 7.60
CA ALA A 51 -5.73 -10.15 7.68
C ALA A 51 -5.91 -9.31 6.40
N PRO A 52 -5.63 -8.01 6.45
CA PRO A 52 -5.52 -7.19 5.25
C PRO A 52 -4.32 -7.62 4.38
N MET A 53 -4.46 -7.50 3.07
CA MET A 53 -3.39 -7.68 2.09
C MET A 53 -3.20 -6.38 1.31
N LEU A 54 -1.99 -5.83 1.34
CA LEU A 54 -1.61 -4.63 0.60
C LEU A 54 -0.77 -5.01 -0.61
N ARG A 55 -1.29 -4.71 -1.82
CA ARG A 55 -0.59 -4.90 -3.08
C ARG A 55 0.08 -3.61 -3.53
N MET A 56 1.41 -3.63 -3.65
CA MET A 56 2.20 -2.51 -4.15
C MET A 56 2.55 -2.72 -5.63
N ALA A 57 2.20 -1.73 -6.46
CA ALA A 57 2.44 -1.79 -7.90
C ALA A 57 3.92 -1.54 -8.23
N VAL A 58 4.44 -2.32 -9.18
CA VAL A 58 5.79 -2.16 -9.74
C VAL A 58 5.68 -1.96 -11.24
N PRO A 59 5.79 -0.72 -11.74
CA PRO A 59 5.72 -0.45 -13.16
C PRO A 59 6.75 -1.27 -13.94
N TYR A 60 6.28 -2.06 -14.90
CA TYR A 60 7.10 -2.94 -15.74
C TYR A 60 7.96 -3.96 -14.99
N GLY A 61 7.68 -4.21 -13.70
CA GLY A 61 8.51 -5.07 -12.85
C GLY A 61 9.93 -4.53 -12.58
N LEU A 62 10.22 -3.26 -12.91
CA LEU A 62 11.55 -2.67 -12.80
C LEU A 62 11.77 -2.00 -11.44
N MET A 63 12.87 -2.34 -10.76
CA MET A 63 13.26 -1.71 -9.50
C MET A 63 14.77 -1.62 -9.32
N SER A 64 15.17 -0.66 -8.49
CA SER A 64 16.53 -0.52 -7.98
C SER A 64 16.76 -1.38 -6.74
N SER A 65 18.02 -1.69 -6.47
CA SER A 65 18.42 -2.33 -5.21
C SER A 65 18.00 -1.49 -3.98
N THR A 66 17.99 -0.16 -4.09
CA THR A 66 17.49 0.74 -3.04
C THR A 66 16.00 0.55 -2.77
N GLN A 67 15.16 0.47 -3.80
CA GLN A 67 13.73 0.19 -3.64
C GLN A 67 13.48 -1.19 -3.03
N ILE A 68 14.22 -2.22 -3.47
CA ILE A 68 14.11 -3.57 -2.89
C ILE A 68 14.50 -3.58 -1.40
N ARG A 69 15.59 -2.89 -1.02
CA ARG A 69 15.96 -2.74 0.41
C ARG A 69 14.86 -2.05 1.20
N LYS A 70 14.25 -1.00 0.65
CA LYS A 70 13.13 -0.31 1.31
C LYS A 70 11.93 -1.22 1.51
N ILE A 71 11.60 -2.06 0.53
CA ILE A 71 10.52 -3.06 0.66
C ILE A 71 10.85 -4.06 1.77
N ALA A 72 12.11 -4.51 1.87
CA ALA A 72 12.53 -5.40 2.95
C ALA A 72 12.42 -4.75 4.34
N ASP A 73 12.69 -3.45 4.46
CA ASP A 73 12.47 -2.72 5.72
C ASP A 73 10.99 -2.63 6.07
N VAL A 74 10.15 -2.33 5.08
CA VAL A 74 8.68 -2.23 5.24
C VAL A 74 8.09 -3.60 5.63
N SER A 75 8.53 -4.69 4.99
CA SER A 75 8.02 -6.04 5.31
C SER A 75 8.44 -6.55 6.67
N ARG A 76 9.62 -6.15 7.18
CA ARG A 76 10.01 -6.43 8.56
C ARG A 76 9.17 -5.68 9.59
N LYS A 77 8.68 -4.49 9.26
CA LYS A 77 7.95 -3.62 10.18
C LYS A 77 6.44 -3.88 10.20
N TYR A 78 5.84 -4.10 9.02
CA TYR A 78 4.38 -4.17 8.85
C TYR A 78 3.90 -5.53 8.34
N ASP A 79 4.81 -6.48 8.17
CA ASP A 79 4.51 -7.86 7.82
C ASP A 79 5.34 -8.79 8.73
N LYS A 80 5.57 -10.04 8.32
CA LYS A 80 6.32 -11.07 9.05
C LYS A 80 7.74 -11.24 8.50
N GLY A 81 8.31 -10.19 7.90
CA GLY A 81 9.67 -10.21 7.35
C GLY A 81 9.82 -10.87 5.98
N TYR A 82 8.71 -11.21 5.31
CA TYR A 82 8.72 -11.70 3.93
C TYR A 82 7.75 -10.92 3.05
N VAL A 83 7.85 -11.13 1.73
CA VAL A 83 7.02 -10.48 0.71
C VAL A 83 6.61 -11.54 -0.30
N HIS A 84 5.43 -11.39 -0.91
CA HIS A 84 5.06 -12.22 -2.05
C HIS A 84 5.19 -11.44 -3.36
N PHE A 85 5.90 -12.02 -4.31
CA PHE A 85 5.87 -11.57 -5.70
C PHE A 85 4.67 -12.19 -6.39
N THR A 86 3.94 -11.36 -7.12
CA THR A 86 2.83 -11.81 -7.95
C THR A 86 3.31 -12.17 -9.35
N THR A 87 2.52 -12.97 -10.07
CA THR A 87 2.76 -13.25 -11.50
C THR A 87 2.70 -12.01 -12.39
N ARG A 88 2.16 -10.90 -11.89
CA ARG A 88 2.16 -9.57 -12.53
C ARG A 88 3.31 -8.68 -12.06
N GLN A 89 4.34 -9.27 -11.46
CA GLN A 89 5.57 -8.60 -11.02
C GLN A 89 5.38 -7.53 -9.93
N ASN A 90 4.22 -7.50 -9.28
CA ASN A 90 3.94 -6.65 -8.10
C ASN A 90 4.32 -7.36 -6.79
N PHE A 91 4.29 -6.61 -5.69
CA PHE A 91 4.47 -7.13 -4.32
C PHE A 91 3.17 -7.22 -3.54
N GLN A 92 3.13 -8.12 -2.57
CA GLN A 92 2.08 -8.20 -1.57
C GLN A 92 2.65 -8.35 -0.17
N LEU A 93 2.15 -7.52 0.74
CA LEU A 93 2.17 -7.73 2.18
C LEU A 93 0.81 -8.34 2.57
N ASN A 94 0.77 -9.31 3.46
CA ASN A 94 -0.44 -10.06 3.84
C ASN A 94 -0.81 -9.91 5.32
N TRP A 95 -0.01 -9.19 6.09
CA TRP A 95 -0.27 -8.98 7.52
C TRP A 95 -0.23 -7.53 8.01
N PRO A 96 -0.36 -6.46 7.16
CA PRO A 96 -0.43 -5.12 7.69
C PRO A 96 -1.72 -4.93 8.51
N ALA A 97 -1.58 -4.33 9.69
CA ALA A 97 -2.72 -3.90 10.48
C ALA A 97 -3.42 -2.73 9.75
N LEU A 98 -4.75 -2.74 9.73
CA LEU A 98 -5.53 -1.79 8.93
C LEU A 98 -5.24 -0.32 9.32
N GLU A 99 -5.09 -0.07 10.62
CA GLU A 99 -4.73 1.22 11.21
C GLU A 99 -3.33 1.71 10.83
N THR A 100 -2.51 0.85 10.24
CA THR A 100 -1.17 1.21 9.75
C THR A 100 -1.11 1.47 8.24
N VAL A 101 -2.25 1.38 7.53
CA VAL A 101 -2.33 1.54 6.07
C VAL A 101 -3.36 2.60 5.64
N PRO A 102 -2.95 3.77 5.09
CA PRO A 102 -1.61 4.36 4.98
C PRO A 102 -1.30 5.50 5.99
#